data_AF-A0A937TLC3-F1
#
_entry.id   AF-A0A937TLC3-F1
#
_cell.length_a   1.000
_cell.length_b   1.000
_cell.length_c   1.000
_cell.angle_alpha   90.00
_cell.angle_beta   90.00
_cell.angle_gamma   90.00
#
_symmetry.space_group_name_H-M   'P 1'
#
loop_
_entity.id
_entity.type
_entity.pdbx_description
1 polymer ?
#
loop_
_entity_poly.entity_id
_entity_poly.type
_entity_poly.pdbx_seq_one_letter_code
_entity_poly.pdbx_strand_id
1 'polypeptide(L)'
;MKKYYLHNGTEQEGPFDIEDLKTKNLTKNTQVWYEGLSDWITADKIEELKDLFKLTSPPPFNEKKKKTPPPLQKSKPEQTNSSTKPKKKSKVGKIIIIIVIVLAVIIGGLAILDNLNHSGSGSGSESYYEKVMTVEEIEQSQPTKFLDADGNYNENFWGDKINVHGKITNSATVATYKDATIRVTYYSKTETVLGSDDYTIYEVFPPNSVKKFELKIENYKNVNSIGWDVINAKVY
;
A
#
# COMPACT_ATOMS: atom_id res chain seq x y z
N MET A 1 12.82 -31.90 18.14
CA MET A 1 14.06 -31.10 18.14
C MET A 1 13.65 -29.67 18.46
N LYS A 2 14.31 -29.01 19.43
CA LYS A 2 13.96 -27.63 19.79
C LYS A 2 14.41 -26.68 18.67
N LYS A 3 13.53 -25.79 18.24
CA LYS A 3 13.82 -24.77 17.22
C LYS A 3 14.03 -23.42 17.89
N TYR A 4 15.12 -22.75 17.53
CA TYR A 4 15.52 -21.47 18.08
C TYR A 4 15.44 -20.39 17.02
N TYR A 5 15.01 -19.21 17.43
CA TYR A 5 14.94 -18.00 16.62
C TYR A 5 15.85 -16.95 17.24
N LEU A 6 16.59 -16.24 16.40
CA LEU A 6 17.53 -15.20 16.77
C LEU A 6 16.97 -13.85 16.34
N HIS A 7 17.26 -12.80 17.09
CA HIS A 7 16.95 -11.43 16.72
C HIS A 7 18.19 -10.56 16.88
N ASN A 8 18.72 -10.05 15.77
CA ASN A 8 19.94 -9.25 15.71
C ASN A 8 19.64 -7.72 15.69
N GLY A 9 18.52 -7.32 16.30
CA GLY A 9 18.10 -5.93 16.45
C GLY A 9 17.52 -5.25 15.21
N THR A 10 17.60 -5.88 14.04
CA THR A 10 17.00 -5.40 12.79
C THR A 10 16.11 -6.44 12.15
N GLU A 11 16.51 -7.71 12.20
CA GLU A 11 15.80 -8.83 11.59
C GLU A 11 15.78 -10.04 12.53
N GLN A 12 14.78 -10.92 12.33
CA GLN A 12 14.67 -12.21 12.99
C GLN A 12 15.21 -13.30 12.05
N GLU A 13 16.14 -14.13 12.54
CA GLU A 13 16.70 -15.27 11.81
C GLU A 13 16.27 -16.60 12.48
N GLY A 14 15.86 -17.59 11.69
CA GLY A 14 15.50 -18.93 12.17
C GLY A 14 14.45 -19.60 11.29
N PRO A 15 13.95 -20.79 11.66
CA PRO A 15 14.33 -21.58 12.83
C PRO A 15 15.69 -22.27 12.66
N PHE A 16 16.53 -22.21 13.69
CA PHE A 16 17.80 -22.92 13.76
C PHE A 16 17.75 -24.05 14.78
N ASP A 17 18.51 -25.11 14.54
CA ASP A 17 18.79 -26.11 15.57
C ASP A 17 19.96 -25.65 16.45
N ILE A 18 20.08 -26.25 17.64
CA ILE A 18 21.16 -25.91 18.59
C ILE A 18 22.55 -26.09 17.96
N GLU A 19 22.73 -27.07 17.08
CA GLU A 19 23.99 -27.32 16.36
C GLU A 19 24.31 -26.18 15.38
N ASP A 20 23.30 -25.67 14.65
CA ASP A 20 23.45 -24.51 13.76
C ASP A 20 23.84 -23.26 14.55
N LEU A 21 23.25 -23.08 15.74
CA LEU A 21 23.60 -21.99 16.65
C LEU A 21 25.07 -22.07 17.12
N LYS A 22 25.64 -23.27 17.29
CA LYS A 22 27.07 -23.43 17.62
C LYS A 22 27.97 -22.95 16.49
N THR A 23 27.56 -23.13 15.25
CA THR A 23 28.34 -22.72 14.07
C THR A 23 28.25 -21.21 13.78
N LYS A 24 27.18 -20.55 14.24
CA LYS A 24 26.88 -19.14 13.91
C LYS A 24 27.62 -18.08 14.73
N ASN A 25 28.53 -18.45 15.64
CA ASN A 25 29.29 -17.51 16.50
C ASN A 25 28.39 -16.42 17.12
N LEU A 26 27.38 -16.85 17.88
CA LEU A 26 26.45 -15.94 18.56
C LEU A 26 27.18 -15.00 19.52
N THR A 27 26.64 -13.79 19.71
CA THR A 27 27.09 -12.87 20.76
C THR A 27 26.21 -12.98 22.00
N LYS A 28 26.76 -12.69 23.19
CA LYS A 28 26.04 -12.78 24.48
C LYS A 28 24.75 -11.97 24.54
N ASN A 29 24.69 -10.88 23.76
CA ASN A 29 23.57 -9.95 23.73
C ASN A 29 22.54 -10.24 22.63
N THR A 30 22.73 -11.32 21.87
CA THR A 30 21.75 -11.74 20.84
C THR A 30 20.46 -12.16 21.55
N GLN A 31 19.33 -11.63 21.11
CA GLN A 31 18.02 -12.06 21.61
C GLN A 31 17.67 -13.40 20.96
N VAL A 32 17.27 -14.37 21.79
CA VAL A 32 16.94 -15.73 21.38
C VAL A 32 15.56 -16.07 21.94
N TRP A 33 14.74 -16.69 21.10
CA TRP A 33 13.44 -17.22 21.49
C TRP A 33 13.31 -18.67 21.01
N TYR A 34 12.63 -19.50 21.79
CA TYR A 34 12.25 -20.86 21.40
C TYR A 34 10.85 -21.16 21.93
N GLU A 35 10.19 -22.13 21.30
CA GLU A 35 8.83 -22.53 21.65
C GLU A 35 8.74 -22.97 23.12
N GLY A 36 7.97 -22.22 23.92
CA GLY A 36 7.85 -22.42 25.37
C GLY A 36 8.37 -21.26 26.23
N LEU A 37 8.96 -20.22 25.63
CA LEU A 37 9.27 -18.95 26.30
C LEU A 37 8.18 -17.90 26.06
N SER A 38 7.82 -17.15 27.10
CA SER A 38 6.87 -16.04 26.97
C SER A 38 7.47 -14.82 26.24
N ASP A 39 8.77 -14.57 26.42
CA ASP A 39 9.47 -13.39 25.92
C ASP A 39 10.85 -13.75 25.35
N TRP A 40 11.41 -12.86 24.52
CA TRP A 40 12.78 -12.96 24.03
C TRP A 40 13.79 -12.87 25.18
N ILE A 41 14.69 -13.84 25.27
CA ILE A 41 15.74 -13.87 26.29
C ILE A 41 17.11 -13.74 25.65
N THR A 42 18.06 -13.14 26.34
CA THR A 42 19.43 -13.03 25.83
C THR A 42 20.11 -14.40 25.79
N ALA A 43 20.94 -14.63 24.77
CA ALA A 43 21.67 -15.89 24.57
C ALA A 43 22.49 -16.30 25.82
N ASP A 44 23.02 -15.34 26.57
CA ASP A 44 23.75 -15.56 27.84
C ASP A 44 22.91 -16.20 28.96
N LYS A 45 21.58 -16.00 28.94
CA LYS A 45 20.67 -16.57 29.94
C LYS A 45 20.27 -18.02 29.63
N ILE A 46 20.49 -18.48 28.39
CA ILE A 46 20.18 -19.85 27.98
C ILE A 46 21.36 -20.75 28.37
N GLU A 47 21.13 -21.63 29.34
CA GLU A 47 22.15 -22.55 29.87
C GLU A 47 22.80 -23.40 28.76
N GLU A 48 22.02 -23.85 27.78
CA GLU A 48 22.48 -24.63 26.63
C GLU A 48 23.44 -23.85 25.69
N LEU A 49 23.43 -22.51 25.72
CA LEU A 49 24.29 -21.65 24.90
C LEU A 49 25.50 -21.09 25.69
N LYS A 50 25.52 -21.23 27.03
CA LYS A 50 26.62 -20.71 27.88
C LYS A 50 27.96 -21.31 27.53
N ASP A 51 28.00 -22.56 27.08
CA ASP A 51 29.24 -23.24 26.74
C ASP A 51 29.87 -22.73 25.44
N LEU A 52 29.09 -22.10 24.55
CA LEU A 52 29.62 -21.44 23.34
C LEU A 52 30.46 -20.22 23.69
N PHE A 53 30.07 -19.48 24.73
CA PHE A 53 30.78 -18.28 25.16
C PHE A 53 32.03 -18.56 26.01
N LYS A 54 32.28 -19.82 26.39
CA LYS A 54 33.47 -20.20 27.15
C LYS A 54 34.71 -20.40 26.28
N LEU A 55 34.56 -20.64 24.97
CA LEU A 55 35.69 -20.98 24.08
C LEU A 55 36.29 -19.81 23.28
N THR A 56 35.70 -18.62 23.31
CA THR A 56 36.23 -17.46 22.57
C THR A 56 36.45 -16.26 23.48
N SER A 57 37.58 -16.25 24.18
CA SER A 57 38.19 -15.02 24.68
C SER A 57 39.56 -14.81 24.03
N PRO A 58 39.64 -14.29 22.80
CA PRO A 58 40.85 -13.58 22.39
C PRO A 58 41.06 -12.38 23.34
N PRO A 59 42.32 -12.04 23.68
CA PRO A 59 42.63 -11.04 24.68
C PRO A 59 42.05 -9.66 24.31
N PRO A 60 41.61 -8.86 25.30
CA PRO A 60 41.03 -7.55 25.07
C PRO A 60 42.04 -6.61 24.42
N PHE A 61 41.66 -6.01 23.29
CA PHE A 61 42.43 -4.94 22.67
C PHE A 61 42.39 -3.70 23.58
N ASN A 62 43.56 -3.37 24.11
CA ASN A 62 43.76 -2.36 25.14
C ASN A 62 44.15 -1.04 24.46
N GLU A 63 43.19 -0.17 24.15
CA GLU A 63 43.48 1.24 23.84
C GLU A 63 43.13 2.14 25.02
N LYS A 64 44.19 2.71 25.60
CA LYS A 64 44.18 3.56 26.77
C LYS A 64 43.54 4.93 26.46
N LYS A 65 42.52 5.27 27.27
CA LYS A 65 42.14 6.59 27.82
C LYS A 65 42.87 7.83 27.27
N LYS A 66 42.10 8.79 26.71
CA LYS A 66 42.36 10.24 26.86
C LYS A 66 41.13 10.93 27.49
N LYS A 67 41.41 11.79 28.47
CA LYS A 67 40.45 12.49 29.35
C LYS A 67 39.81 13.71 28.66
N THR A 68 38.57 13.99 29.04
CA THR A 68 37.74 15.20 28.82
C THR A 68 38.31 16.46 29.48
N PRO A 69 37.87 17.68 29.10
CA PRO A 69 36.80 18.38 29.86
C PRO A 69 35.89 19.31 28.98
N PRO A 70 34.95 20.11 29.53
CA PRO A 70 33.73 19.82 30.31
C PRO A 70 32.43 20.42 29.64
N PRO A 71 31.23 20.25 30.22
CA PRO A 71 29.93 20.33 29.52
C PRO A 71 29.20 21.68 29.61
N LEU A 72 28.52 22.09 28.53
CA LEU A 72 27.61 23.25 28.53
C LEU A 72 26.14 22.84 28.77
N GLN A 73 25.56 23.49 29.77
CA GLN A 73 24.28 23.22 30.41
C GLN A 73 23.07 23.67 29.59
N LYS A 74 21.93 23.00 29.86
CA LYS A 74 20.57 23.39 29.48
C LYS A 74 20.13 24.66 30.22
N SER A 75 19.39 25.54 29.55
CA SER A 75 18.49 26.50 30.20
C SER A 75 17.21 26.74 29.37
N LYS A 76 16.08 26.74 30.08
CA LYS A 76 14.70 27.20 29.79
C LYS A 76 14.18 27.68 31.16
N PRO A 77 13.22 28.63 31.38
CA PRO A 77 12.15 29.23 30.54
C PRO A 77 12.31 30.78 30.40
N GLU A 78 11.50 31.57 29.68
CA GLU A 78 10.08 31.92 29.90
C GLU A 78 9.56 32.91 28.81
N GLN A 79 8.24 33.11 28.80
CA GLN A 79 7.33 33.73 27.84
C GLN A 79 7.59 35.22 27.50
N THR A 80 7.03 35.73 26.38
CA THR A 80 6.06 36.86 26.35
C THR A 80 5.55 37.13 24.93
N ASN A 81 4.24 37.39 24.87
CA ASN A 81 3.39 37.72 23.73
C ASN A 81 3.86 38.93 22.89
N SER A 82 3.50 38.96 21.61
CA SER A 82 2.56 39.96 21.06
C SER A 82 2.40 39.85 19.54
N SER A 83 1.16 40.04 19.11
CA SER A 83 0.75 40.11 17.71
C SER A 83 1.40 41.29 16.99
N THR A 84 1.55 41.20 15.66
CA THR A 84 0.97 42.20 14.76
C THR A 84 1.01 41.74 13.31
N LYS A 85 -0.17 41.76 12.68
CA LYS A 85 -0.38 41.76 11.23
C LYS A 85 0.29 42.99 10.60
N PRO A 86 0.68 42.93 9.32
CA PRO A 86 0.54 44.08 8.45
C PRO A 86 -0.66 43.86 7.51
N LYS A 87 -1.69 44.71 7.68
CA LYS A 87 -2.71 44.94 6.65
C LYS A 87 -2.21 46.02 5.66
N LYS A 88 -2.76 45.90 4.44
CA LYS A 88 -3.23 46.98 3.52
C LYS A 88 -2.17 47.50 2.49
N LYS A 89 -2.47 47.82 1.21
CA LYS A 89 -3.72 48.23 0.54
C LYS A 89 -3.81 47.82 -0.95
N SER A 90 -5.05 47.81 -1.42
CA SER A 90 -5.62 47.55 -2.75
C SER A 90 -5.25 48.51 -3.87
N LYS A 91 -5.13 47.99 -5.10
CA LYS A 91 -5.51 48.66 -6.36
C LYS A 91 -6.63 47.85 -7.05
N VAL A 92 -7.81 47.82 -6.45
CA VAL A 92 -9.01 47.23 -7.05
C VAL A 92 -9.77 48.37 -7.72
N GLY A 93 -9.75 48.39 -9.05
CA GLY A 93 -10.41 49.44 -9.84
C GLY A 93 -10.19 49.34 -11.35
N LYS A 94 -9.14 48.62 -11.81
CA LYS A 94 -8.90 48.38 -13.25
C LYS A 94 -9.11 46.92 -13.71
N ILE A 95 -9.23 45.95 -12.81
CA ILE A 95 -9.43 44.53 -13.15
C ILE A 95 -10.92 44.17 -13.30
N ILE A 96 -11.83 44.86 -12.59
CA ILE A 96 -13.27 44.59 -12.68
C ILE A 96 -13.83 44.95 -14.07
N ILE A 97 -13.34 46.01 -14.72
CA ILE A 97 -13.83 46.42 -16.05
C ILE A 97 -13.48 45.36 -17.12
N ILE A 98 -12.28 44.78 -17.07
CA ILE A 98 -11.90 43.72 -18.02
C ILE A 98 -12.73 42.45 -17.78
N ILE A 99 -12.98 42.07 -16.52
CA ILE A 99 -13.81 40.91 -16.19
C ILE A 99 -15.26 41.14 -16.63
N VAL A 100 -15.82 42.33 -16.44
CA VAL A 100 -17.18 42.66 -16.88
C VAL A 100 -17.30 42.71 -18.40
N ILE A 101 -16.29 43.23 -19.12
CA ILE A 101 -16.27 43.21 -20.59
C ILE A 101 -16.14 41.77 -21.11
N VAL A 102 -15.26 40.95 -20.54
CA VAL A 102 -15.10 39.54 -20.93
C VAL A 102 -16.38 38.76 -20.64
N LEU A 103 -17.02 38.96 -19.47
CA LEU A 103 -18.30 38.33 -19.15
C LEU A 103 -19.43 38.83 -20.06
N ALA A 104 -19.48 40.11 -20.42
CA ALA A 104 -20.49 40.64 -21.35
C ALA A 104 -20.30 40.12 -22.78
N VAL A 105 -19.07 39.92 -23.24
CA VAL A 105 -18.79 39.29 -24.55
C VAL A 105 -19.13 37.80 -24.54
N ILE A 106 -18.88 37.09 -23.43
CA ILE A 106 -19.27 35.67 -23.28
C ILE A 106 -20.80 35.54 -23.24
N ILE A 107 -21.50 36.37 -22.47
CA ILE A 107 -22.97 36.34 -22.38
C ILE A 107 -23.61 36.78 -23.70
N GLY A 108 -23.07 37.82 -24.35
CA GLY A 108 -23.51 38.26 -25.67
C GLY A 108 -23.24 37.23 -26.76
N GLY A 109 -22.11 36.54 -26.71
CA GLY A 109 -21.78 35.43 -27.61
C GLY A 109 -22.68 34.21 -27.43
N LEU A 110 -23.03 33.86 -26.19
CA LEU A 110 -23.98 32.78 -25.88
C LEU A 110 -25.40 33.13 -26.36
N ALA A 111 -25.86 34.38 -26.19
CA ALA A 111 -27.15 34.81 -26.69
C ALA A 111 -27.25 34.81 -28.24
N ILE A 112 -26.13 35.02 -28.95
CA ILE A 112 -26.06 34.90 -30.40
C ILE A 112 -26.00 33.42 -30.83
N LEU A 113 -25.36 32.54 -30.04
CA LEU A 113 -25.36 31.08 -30.28
C LEU A 113 -26.74 30.46 -30.10
N ASP A 114 -27.50 30.89 -29.08
CA ASP A 114 -28.88 30.41 -28.86
C ASP A 114 -29.81 30.81 -30.02
N ASN A 115 -29.56 31.97 -30.65
CA ASN A 115 -30.36 32.46 -31.78
C ASN A 115 -29.93 31.86 -33.14
N LEU A 116 -28.77 31.20 -33.23
CA LEU A 116 -28.31 30.46 -34.41
C LEU A 116 -28.59 28.96 -34.34
N ASN A 117 -28.95 28.43 -33.17
CA ASN A 117 -29.38 27.04 -32.99
C ASN A 117 -30.90 26.84 -33.00
N HIS A 118 -31.68 27.88 -33.31
CA HIS A 118 -33.14 27.76 -33.48
C HIS A 118 -33.53 27.34 -34.91
N SER A 119 -32.95 26.25 -35.40
CA SER A 119 -33.47 25.52 -36.56
C SER A 119 -32.78 24.15 -36.64
N GLY A 120 -33.45 23.13 -36.10
CA GLY A 120 -32.96 21.76 -36.11
C GLY A 120 -33.91 20.81 -35.39
N SER A 121 -35.10 20.62 -35.94
CA SER A 121 -35.98 19.50 -35.61
C SER A 121 -35.35 18.18 -36.09
N GLY A 122 -35.25 17.17 -35.22
CA GLY A 122 -35.02 15.78 -35.68
C GLY A 122 -34.51 14.79 -34.65
N SER A 123 -35.44 13.96 -34.15
CA SER A 123 -35.25 12.60 -33.59
C SER A 123 -34.59 12.47 -32.21
N GLY A 124 -35.38 12.11 -31.20
CA GLY A 124 -34.89 11.84 -29.85
C GLY A 124 -35.86 11.01 -29.04
N SER A 125 -36.12 9.79 -29.48
CA SER A 125 -36.69 8.75 -28.63
C SER A 125 -35.96 7.44 -28.89
N GLU A 126 -34.71 7.34 -28.42
CA GLU A 126 -34.11 6.03 -28.23
C GLU A 126 -35.06 5.22 -27.35
N SER A 127 -35.50 4.06 -27.84
CA SER A 127 -36.40 3.19 -27.09
C SER A 127 -35.69 2.72 -25.82
N TYR A 128 -36.42 2.53 -24.71
CA TYR A 128 -35.85 1.98 -23.46
C TYR A 128 -35.00 0.72 -23.73
N TYR A 129 -35.46 -0.14 -24.66
CA TYR A 129 -34.75 -1.35 -25.06
C TYR A 129 -33.43 -1.07 -25.78
N GLU A 130 -33.38 -0.05 -26.63
CA GLU A 130 -32.15 0.36 -27.34
C GLU A 130 -31.11 0.87 -26.35
N LYS A 131 -31.56 1.63 -25.34
CA LYS A 131 -30.70 2.08 -24.25
C LYS A 131 -30.16 0.92 -23.41
N VAL A 132 -30.98 -0.08 -23.09
CA VAL A 132 -30.51 -1.25 -22.33
C VAL A 132 -29.50 -2.05 -23.15
N MET A 133 -29.77 -2.30 -24.44
CA MET A 133 -28.85 -3.02 -25.33
C MET A 133 -27.50 -2.32 -25.46
N THR A 134 -27.49 -0.99 -25.62
CA THR A 134 -26.24 -0.23 -25.71
C THR A 134 -25.45 -0.26 -24.40
N VAL A 135 -26.11 -0.19 -23.25
CA VAL A 135 -25.46 -0.34 -21.94
C VAL A 135 -24.88 -1.74 -21.78
N GLU A 136 -25.63 -2.78 -22.14
CA GLU A 136 -25.17 -4.17 -22.09
C GLU A 136 -23.93 -4.39 -22.97
N GLU A 137 -23.92 -3.87 -24.20
CA GLU A 137 -22.78 -3.98 -25.12
C GLU A 137 -21.53 -3.27 -24.59
N ILE A 138 -21.69 -2.08 -23.99
CA ILE A 138 -20.59 -1.35 -23.36
C ILE A 138 -20.04 -2.12 -22.16
N GLU A 139 -20.91 -2.65 -21.30
CA GLU A 139 -20.52 -3.42 -20.12
C GLU A 139 -19.78 -4.71 -20.53
N GLN A 140 -20.35 -5.48 -21.45
CA GLN A 140 -19.77 -6.74 -21.92
C GLN A 140 -18.43 -6.57 -22.65
N SER A 141 -18.24 -5.46 -23.37
CA SER A 141 -16.99 -5.20 -24.11
C SER A 141 -15.84 -4.72 -23.22
N GLN A 142 -16.12 -4.21 -22.01
CA GLN A 142 -15.11 -3.65 -21.12
C GLN A 142 -15.24 -4.11 -19.65
N PRO A 143 -15.10 -5.42 -19.35
CA PRO A 143 -15.32 -5.95 -18.00
C PRO A 143 -14.48 -5.27 -16.91
N THR A 144 -13.23 -4.90 -17.22
CA THR A 144 -12.28 -4.26 -16.28
C THR A 144 -12.69 -2.85 -15.85
N LYS A 145 -13.62 -2.20 -16.55
CA LYS A 145 -14.18 -0.92 -16.11
C LYS A 145 -15.24 -1.06 -15.04
N PHE A 146 -15.84 -2.25 -14.93
CA PHE A 146 -16.98 -2.51 -14.06
C PHE A 146 -16.63 -3.46 -12.90
N LEU A 147 -15.52 -4.19 -13.02
CA LEU A 147 -14.97 -5.03 -11.97
C LEU A 147 -13.82 -4.31 -11.25
N ASP A 148 -13.97 -4.18 -9.94
CA ASP A 148 -12.95 -3.62 -9.05
C ASP A 148 -12.54 -4.65 -8.00
N ALA A 149 -11.24 -4.74 -7.71
CA ALA A 149 -10.70 -5.64 -6.70
C ALA A 149 -10.07 -4.86 -5.55
N ASP A 150 -10.51 -5.17 -4.33
CA ASP A 150 -10.03 -4.53 -3.10
C ASP A 150 -9.82 -5.62 -2.03
N GLY A 151 -9.01 -5.36 -1.02
CA GLY A 151 -8.62 -6.38 -0.06
C GLY A 151 -7.50 -5.99 0.89
N ASN A 152 -7.03 -6.99 1.61
CA ASN A 152 -5.82 -6.92 2.40
C ASN A 152 -5.01 -8.20 2.21
N TYR A 153 -3.80 -8.19 2.74
CA TYR A 153 -2.97 -9.37 2.78
C TYR A 153 -2.23 -9.48 4.10
N ASN A 154 -1.88 -10.70 4.46
CA ASN A 154 -0.97 -11.00 5.54
C ASN A 154 0.08 -11.99 5.07
N GLU A 155 1.28 -11.87 5.61
CA GLU A 155 2.30 -12.89 5.46
C GLU A 155 1.90 -14.12 6.28
N ASN A 156 2.19 -15.30 5.76
CA ASN A 156 2.08 -16.52 6.53
C ASN A 156 3.17 -16.54 7.62
N PHE A 157 3.07 -17.51 8.53
CA PHE A 157 3.99 -17.63 9.66
C PHE A 157 5.49 -17.75 9.27
N TRP A 158 5.79 -18.16 8.03
CA TRP A 158 7.15 -18.43 7.54
C TRP A 158 7.69 -17.33 6.61
N GLY A 159 6.87 -16.34 6.25
CA GLY A 159 7.22 -15.22 5.35
C GLY A 159 7.42 -15.60 3.88
N ASP A 160 7.28 -16.88 3.52
CA ASP A 160 7.46 -17.40 2.16
C ASP A 160 6.19 -17.24 1.31
N LYS A 161 5.01 -17.26 1.94
CA LYS A 161 3.71 -17.07 1.27
C LYS A 161 2.92 -15.94 1.87
N ILE A 162 2.08 -15.36 1.03
CA ILE A 162 1.17 -14.30 1.40
C ILE A 162 -0.25 -14.80 1.17
N ASN A 163 -1.12 -14.62 2.16
CA ASN A 163 -2.54 -14.87 2.01
C ASN A 163 -3.23 -13.53 1.71
N VAL A 164 -3.77 -13.41 0.51
CA VAL A 164 -4.57 -12.27 0.08
C VAL A 164 -6.03 -12.59 0.37
N HIS A 165 -6.69 -11.70 1.11
CA HIS A 165 -8.12 -11.74 1.37
C HIS A 165 -8.75 -10.55 0.66
N GLY A 166 -9.35 -10.83 -0.50
CA GLY A 166 -9.91 -9.81 -1.36
C GLY A 166 -11.41 -9.94 -1.55
N LYS A 167 -11.96 -8.96 -2.23
CA LYS A 167 -13.30 -8.95 -2.77
C LYS A 167 -13.26 -8.34 -4.17
N ILE A 168 -14.03 -8.90 -5.08
CA ILE A 168 -14.33 -8.30 -6.38
C ILE A 168 -15.73 -7.72 -6.30
N THR A 169 -15.87 -6.47 -6.73
CA THR A 169 -17.15 -5.77 -6.85
C THR A 169 -17.52 -5.64 -8.32
N ASN A 170 -18.70 -6.10 -8.72
CA ASN A 170 -19.28 -5.83 -10.01
C ASN A 170 -20.23 -4.63 -9.92
N SER A 171 -19.87 -3.53 -10.57
CA SER A 171 -20.63 -2.29 -10.64
C SER A 171 -21.48 -2.16 -11.92
N ALA A 172 -21.45 -3.16 -12.80
CA ALA A 172 -22.28 -3.22 -13.99
C ALA A 172 -23.77 -3.24 -13.60
N THR A 173 -24.60 -2.65 -14.47
CA THR A 173 -26.05 -2.55 -14.29
C THR A 173 -26.77 -3.80 -14.78
N VAL A 174 -26.28 -4.42 -15.86
CA VAL A 174 -26.93 -5.58 -16.50
C VAL A 174 -25.96 -6.74 -16.75
N ALA A 175 -24.67 -6.47 -16.96
CA ALA A 175 -23.71 -7.52 -17.29
C ALA A 175 -23.33 -8.39 -16.07
N THR A 176 -23.36 -9.71 -16.29
CA THR A 176 -22.80 -10.71 -15.38
C THR A 176 -21.45 -11.16 -15.91
N TYR A 177 -20.45 -11.26 -15.03
CA TYR A 177 -19.12 -11.75 -15.38
C TYR A 177 -18.79 -13.06 -14.67
N LYS A 178 -17.81 -13.79 -15.20
CA LYS A 178 -17.22 -14.98 -14.58
C LYS A 178 -15.73 -15.07 -14.86
N ASP A 179 -15.03 -15.94 -14.14
CA ASP A 179 -13.61 -16.25 -14.36
C ASP A 179 -12.74 -14.98 -14.39
N ALA A 180 -12.89 -14.12 -13.39
CA ALA A 180 -12.16 -12.85 -13.33
C ALA A 180 -10.66 -13.12 -13.11
N THR A 181 -9.80 -12.54 -13.94
CA THR A 181 -8.35 -12.64 -13.80
C THR A 181 -7.82 -11.41 -13.07
N ILE A 182 -7.21 -11.65 -11.93
CA ILE A 182 -6.54 -10.65 -11.09
C ILE A 182 -5.05 -10.71 -11.37
N ARG A 183 -4.44 -9.56 -11.67
CA ARG A 183 -2.99 -9.41 -11.67
C ARG A 183 -2.55 -8.94 -10.30
N VAL A 184 -1.73 -9.75 -9.65
CA VAL A 184 -1.02 -9.35 -8.44
C VAL A 184 0.30 -8.72 -8.86
N THR A 185 0.60 -7.50 -8.41
CA THR A 185 1.83 -6.79 -8.72
C THR A 185 2.61 -6.50 -7.45
N TYR A 186 3.89 -6.81 -7.48
CA TYR A 186 4.79 -6.70 -6.34
C TYR A 186 5.67 -5.47 -6.47
N TYR A 187 5.74 -4.65 -5.42
CA TYR A 187 6.47 -3.39 -5.43
C TYR A 187 7.56 -3.38 -4.36
N SER A 188 8.70 -2.81 -4.72
CA SER A 188 9.79 -2.49 -3.78
C SER A 188 9.46 -1.26 -2.92
N LYS A 189 10.33 -0.97 -1.94
CA LYS A 189 10.22 0.25 -1.12
C LYS A 189 10.27 1.56 -1.92
N THR A 190 10.82 1.52 -3.13
CA THR A 190 10.88 2.68 -4.05
C THR A 190 9.79 2.63 -5.13
N GLU A 191 8.72 1.87 -4.90
CA GLU A 191 7.57 1.70 -5.82
C GLU A 191 7.94 1.11 -7.18
N THR A 192 9.14 0.54 -7.32
CA THR A 192 9.54 -0.18 -8.53
C THR A 192 8.88 -1.55 -8.55
N VAL A 193 8.27 -1.90 -9.69
CA VAL A 193 7.68 -3.22 -9.94
C VAL A 193 8.78 -4.28 -9.95
N LEU A 194 8.65 -5.26 -9.07
CA LEU A 194 9.55 -6.41 -8.92
C LEU A 194 9.10 -7.60 -9.78
N GLY A 195 7.79 -7.72 -9.99
CA GLY A 195 7.17 -8.79 -10.75
C GLY A 195 5.64 -8.70 -10.68
N SER A 196 4.97 -9.53 -11.47
CA SER A 196 3.53 -9.69 -11.45
C SER A 196 3.14 -11.12 -11.78
N ASP A 197 2.07 -11.60 -11.16
CA ASP A 197 1.49 -12.92 -11.39
C ASP A 197 -0.02 -12.80 -11.60
N ASP A 198 -0.56 -13.55 -12.57
CA ASP A 198 -1.97 -13.50 -12.95
C ASP A 198 -2.72 -14.72 -12.40
N TYR A 199 -3.83 -14.49 -11.68
CA TYR A 199 -4.65 -15.52 -11.03
C TYR A 199 -6.11 -15.41 -11.47
N THR A 200 -6.72 -16.53 -11.85
CA THR A 200 -8.15 -16.56 -12.20
C THR A 200 -9.00 -16.97 -11.01
N ILE A 201 -9.96 -16.12 -10.66
CA ILE A 201 -11.02 -16.39 -9.68
C ILE A 201 -12.21 -17.01 -10.42
N TYR A 202 -12.37 -18.32 -10.27
CA TYR A 202 -13.46 -19.11 -10.88
C TYR A 202 -14.78 -18.94 -10.11
N GLU A 203 -15.35 -17.75 -10.19
CA GLU A 203 -16.64 -17.38 -9.59
C GLU A 203 -17.53 -16.66 -10.60
N VAL A 204 -18.81 -16.51 -10.24
CA VAL A 204 -19.78 -15.71 -11.00
C VAL A 204 -20.09 -14.43 -10.23
N PHE A 205 -20.05 -13.31 -10.94
CA PHE A 205 -20.23 -11.96 -10.41
C PHE A 205 -21.47 -11.31 -11.06
N PRO A 206 -22.68 -11.47 -10.48
CA PRO A 206 -23.90 -10.79 -10.93
C PRO A 206 -23.77 -9.26 -10.91
N PRO A 207 -24.66 -8.52 -11.59
CA PRO A 207 -24.69 -7.05 -11.54
C PRO A 207 -24.84 -6.54 -10.10
N ASN A 208 -24.18 -5.43 -9.77
CA ASN A 208 -24.24 -4.79 -8.45
C ASN A 208 -23.92 -5.74 -7.28
N SER A 209 -22.97 -6.67 -7.47
CA SER A 209 -22.64 -7.70 -6.47
C SER A 209 -21.22 -7.57 -5.95
N VAL A 210 -20.96 -8.18 -4.80
CA VAL A 210 -19.63 -8.28 -4.20
C VAL A 210 -19.35 -9.74 -3.85
N LYS A 211 -18.19 -10.24 -4.26
CA LYS A 211 -17.74 -11.62 -4.00
C LYS A 211 -16.37 -11.60 -3.36
N LYS A 212 -16.24 -12.27 -2.21
CA LYS A 212 -14.97 -12.41 -1.51
C LYS A 212 -14.16 -13.56 -2.10
N PHE A 213 -12.85 -13.44 -2.10
CA PHE A 213 -11.93 -14.48 -2.52
C PHE A 213 -10.71 -14.54 -1.59
N GLU A 214 -10.07 -15.70 -1.55
CA GLU A 214 -8.81 -15.91 -0.85
C GLU A 214 -7.80 -16.48 -1.85
N LEU A 215 -6.60 -15.90 -1.89
CA LEU A 215 -5.49 -16.38 -2.71
C LEU A 215 -4.27 -16.62 -1.83
N LYS A 216 -3.58 -17.72 -2.09
CA LYS A 216 -2.26 -17.99 -1.52
C LYS A 216 -1.23 -17.80 -2.62
N ILE A 217 -0.40 -16.79 -2.46
CA ILE A 217 0.60 -16.38 -3.45
C ILE A 217 1.99 -16.52 -2.86
N GLU A 218 2.97 -16.78 -3.73
CA GLU A 218 4.38 -16.79 -3.33
C GLU A 218 4.87 -15.34 -3.13
N ASN A 219 5.88 -15.16 -2.27
CA ASN A 219 6.49 -13.86 -2.02
C ASN A 219 7.83 -13.70 -2.78
N TYR A 220 8.16 -12.46 -3.17
CA TYR A 220 9.45 -12.14 -3.80
C TYR A 220 10.42 -11.54 -2.77
N LYS A 221 11.73 -11.65 -3.04
CA LYS A 221 12.74 -10.96 -2.23
C LYS A 221 12.60 -9.45 -2.40
N ASN A 222 12.71 -8.70 -1.30
CA ASN A 222 12.65 -7.22 -1.25
C ASN A 222 11.28 -6.59 -1.55
N VAL A 223 10.20 -7.37 -1.49
CA VAL A 223 8.83 -6.82 -1.57
C VAL A 223 8.56 -5.92 -0.37
N ASN A 224 7.95 -4.77 -0.63
CA ASN A 224 7.47 -3.85 0.39
C ASN A 224 5.94 -3.80 0.41
N SER A 225 5.32 -3.77 -0.77
CA SER A 225 3.86 -3.76 -0.91
C SER A 225 3.42 -4.58 -2.11
N ILE A 226 2.15 -4.99 -2.08
CA ILE A 226 1.49 -5.72 -3.15
C ILE A 226 0.22 -4.97 -3.52
N GLY A 227 -0.01 -4.82 -4.82
CA GLY A 227 -1.27 -4.36 -5.39
C GLY A 227 -1.93 -5.47 -6.19
N TRP A 228 -3.22 -5.30 -6.47
CA TRP A 228 -3.95 -6.19 -7.35
C TRP A 228 -4.97 -5.42 -8.18
N ASP A 229 -5.14 -5.84 -9.41
CA ASP A 229 -6.09 -5.23 -10.34
C ASP A 229 -6.79 -6.32 -11.14
N VAL A 230 -8.08 -6.11 -11.44
CA VAL A 230 -8.79 -6.97 -12.39
C VAL A 230 -8.34 -6.61 -13.80
N ILE A 231 -7.63 -7.52 -14.46
CA ILE A 231 -7.10 -7.29 -15.81
C ILE A 231 -7.95 -7.92 -16.91
N ASN A 232 -8.81 -8.88 -16.55
CA ASN A 232 -9.71 -9.55 -17.50
C ASN A 232 -10.88 -10.22 -16.77
N ALA A 233 -11.97 -10.50 -17.47
CA ALA A 233 -13.04 -11.39 -17.05
C ALA A 233 -13.83 -11.87 -18.27
N LYS A 234 -14.51 -13.01 -18.16
CA LYS A 234 -15.41 -13.49 -19.21
C LYS A 234 -16.83 -13.00 -18.93
N VAL A 235 -17.57 -12.71 -19.98
CA VAL A 235 -19.03 -12.51 -19.88
C VAL A 235 -19.69 -13.87 -19.61
N TYR A 236 -20.65 -13.91 -18.69
CA TYR A 236 -21.30 -15.15 -18.25
C TYR A 236 -22.21 -15.74 -19.33
#